data_AF-A0A8C5SFQ9-F1
#
_entry.id   AF-A0A8C5SFQ9-F1
#
_cell.length_a   1.000
_cell.length_b   1.000
_cell.length_c   1.000
_cell.angle_alpha   90.00
_cell.angle_beta   90.00
_cell.angle_gamma   90.00
#
_symmetry.space_group_name_H-M   'P 1'
#
loop_
_entity.id
_entity.type
_entity.pdbx_description
1 polymer ?
#
loop_
_entity_poly.entity_id
_entity_poly.type
_entity_poly.pdbx_seq_one_letter_code
_entity_poly.pdbx_strand_id
1 'polypeptide(L)'
;MAVSSLTGFSLVSLLSFGYLSWDWTKPDLVAEVSGDPAGKPRLPPAFSRPPHIFFILTDDQGYHDVGYHGSDIQTPTLDRLAAEGVKLENYYIQPICTPSRSQLITGRYQIHTGLQHSIIRPRQPNCLPLNQITLPQKLREAGYSTHMVGKWHLGFYRKECLPTRRGFDTFLGSLTGNVDYYTYDNCDGPGICGYDLHDGENVAWEQSGKYSTFLYTQRVRKILATHNPKEPLFIYIAFQAVHTPLQSPKEYIYRYRSMGNVARRKYAAMVTCMDEAVKNITWTLKKYGYYDNSVIVFSTDNGGQTFSGGSNWPLRGRKGTYWEGGVRGIGFVHSPLIKRKRRASRALIHITDWYPTLVTLAGGNVSEADGLDGYNVWPTISEGKESPRTEILHNIDPLYNHAKYGSLENGFGIWNTAVQASLRVGDWKLLTGDPGYSDWIPPQTLTNFPGSWWNLERLTDGIRQSVWLFNITADPYERYDLSDQHPDVVKGLLLRLVHYNQTAIPVRYPAANPRAHPDFNGGAWGPWATEEDERWEIGHGKPKNKKRKKKCKICKLRSFFKKLNTRLMSNRI
;
A
#
# COMPACT_ATOMS: atom_id res chain seq x y z
N MET A 1 11.90 -27.03 -73.04
CA MET A 1 13.10 -26.38 -72.46
C MET A 1 13.08 -26.62 -70.95
N ALA A 2 14.11 -27.13 -70.27
CA ALA A 2 15.32 -27.83 -70.72
C ALA A 2 15.95 -28.59 -69.51
N VAL A 3 16.46 -29.82 -69.74
CA VAL A 3 17.81 -30.31 -69.31
C VAL A 3 18.12 -30.30 -67.78
N SER A 4 18.01 -31.41 -67.02
CA SER A 4 18.94 -32.57 -66.85
C SER A 4 20.24 -32.23 -66.08
N SER A 5 20.94 -33.07 -65.28
CA SER A 5 20.78 -34.48 -64.79
C SER A 5 22.02 -34.90 -63.94
N LEU A 6 21.91 -35.98 -63.12
CA LEU A 6 23.01 -36.85 -62.58
C LEU A 6 23.96 -36.18 -61.52
N THR A 7 24.63 -36.84 -60.54
CA THR A 7 24.91 -38.25 -60.10
C THR A 7 24.78 -38.35 -58.54
N GLY A 8 24.99 -39.44 -57.78
CA GLY A 8 25.13 -40.89 -58.04
C GLY A 8 26.03 -41.67 -57.03
N PHE A 9 25.57 -42.83 -56.51
CA PHE A 9 26.30 -43.92 -55.78
C PHE A 9 26.92 -43.63 -54.36
N SER A 10 27.33 -44.62 -53.53
CA SER A 10 26.74 -45.92 -53.10
C SER A 10 27.62 -46.63 -52.01
N LEU A 11 27.03 -47.03 -50.87
CA LEU A 11 27.13 -48.35 -50.16
C LEU A 11 28.45 -48.92 -49.51
N VAL A 12 28.27 -49.77 -48.47
CA VAL A 12 29.21 -50.77 -47.84
C VAL A 12 30.27 -50.18 -46.87
N SER A 13 30.67 -50.71 -45.68
CA SER A 13 30.57 -52.03 -44.96
C SER A 13 30.70 -51.85 -43.41
N LEU A 14 29.94 -52.56 -42.55
CA LEU A 14 30.24 -53.80 -41.77
C LEU A 14 31.01 -53.69 -40.41
N LEU A 15 30.35 -54.25 -39.36
CA LEU A 15 30.90 -55.04 -38.21
C LEU A 15 31.78 -54.31 -37.15
N SER A 16 31.90 -54.73 -35.87
CA SER A 16 31.57 -56.02 -35.21
C SER A 16 31.53 -55.93 -33.66
N PHE A 17 30.67 -56.72 -32.99
CA PHE A 17 30.74 -57.29 -31.60
C PHE A 17 30.98 -56.36 -30.36
N GLY A 18 30.43 -56.62 -29.16
CA GLY A 18 29.43 -57.60 -28.70
C GLY A 18 29.55 -57.91 -27.18
N TYR A 19 28.43 -58.29 -26.52
CA TYR A 19 28.31 -58.91 -25.16
C TYR A 19 28.84 -58.09 -23.95
N LEU A 20 28.41 -58.21 -22.68
CA LEU A 20 27.43 -58.99 -21.87
C LEU A 20 26.64 -57.98 -20.96
N SER A 21 25.54 -58.26 -20.24
CA SER A 21 24.54 -59.34 -20.16
C SER A 21 23.28 -58.82 -19.40
N TRP A 22 22.30 -59.68 -19.14
CA TRP A 22 21.29 -59.56 -18.07
C TRP A 22 21.81 -60.30 -16.78
N ASP A 23 21.13 -60.53 -15.64
CA ASP A 23 19.71 -60.46 -15.22
C ASP A 23 19.53 -60.74 -13.68
N TRP A 24 18.32 -60.54 -13.10
CA TRP A 24 17.84 -60.92 -11.71
C TRP A 24 18.55 -60.27 -10.47
N THR A 25 17.99 -60.13 -9.25
CA THR A 25 16.75 -60.59 -8.57
C THR A 25 16.15 -59.52 -7.62
N LYS A 26 14.83 -59.59 -7.36
CA LYS A 26 14.09 -59.02 -6.20
C LYS A 26 14.23 -59.93 -4.95
N PRO A 27 14.02 -59.51 -3.67
CA PRO A 27 12.67 -59.16 -3.16
C PRO A 27 12.60 -58.11 -2.01
N ASP A 28 11.36 -57.86 -1.56
CA ASP A 28 10.97 -56.93 -0.50
C ASP A 28 11.52 -57.29 0.90
N LEU A 29 11.81 -56.26 1.71
CA LEU A 29 11.75 -56.36 3.17
C LEU A 29 11.18 -55.07 3.77
N VAL A 30 10.13 -55.24 4.57
CA VAL A 30 9.48 -54.21 5.39
C VAL A 30 10.39 -53.88 6.58
N ALA A 31 10.56 -52.59 6.87
CA ALA A 31 11.18 -52.12 8.12
C ALA A 31 10.27 -51.08 8.81
N GLU A 32 9.58 -51.56 9.83
CA GLU A 32 9.06 -50.86 11.02
C GLU A 32 8.46 -49.44 10.88
N VAL A 33 7.14 -49.38 10.94
CA VAL A 33 6.41 -48.20 11.42
C VAL A 33 6.42 -48.23 12.96
N SER A 34 7.42 -47.60 13.58
CA SER A 34 7.33 -47.25 15.00
C SER A 34 6.35 -46.08 15.17
N GLY A 35 5.15 -46.36 15.68
CA GLY A 35 4.15 -45.34 15.95
C GLY A 35 4.51 -44.47 17.15
N ASP A 36 4.60 -43.16 16.96
CA ASP A 36 4.72 -42.16 18.03
C ASP A 36 3.43 -41.34 18.13
N PRO A 37 2.60 -41.52 19.18
CA PRO A 37 1.27 -40.94 19.27
C PRO A 37 1.29 -39.51 19.86
N ALA A 38 1.88 -38.56 19.15
CA ALA A 38 1.81 -37.14 19.49
C ALA A 38 1.69 -36.26 18.23
N GLY A 39 0.45 -35.96 17.84
CA GLY A 39 0.14 -35.10 16.69
C GLY A 39 0.54 -33.63 16.88
N LYS A 40 1.82 -33.31 16.74
CA LYS A 40 2.28 -31.94 16.46
C LYS A 40 2.18 -31.69 14.95
N PRO A 41 1.60 -30.56 14.49
CA PRO A 41 1.54 -30.26 13.07
C PRO A 41 2.96 -30.12 12.51
N ARG A 42 3.32 -30.96 11.53
CA ARG A 42 4.60 -30.84 10.81
C ARG A 42 4.61 -29.53 10.04
N LEU A 43 5.49 -28.61 10.45
CA LEU A 43 5.82 -27.43 9.67
C LEU A 43 6.29 -27.84 8.26
N PRO A 44 6.00 -27.03 7.21
CA PRO A 44 6.51 -27.29 5.88
C PRO A 44 8.05 -27.37 5.90
N PRO A 45 8.69 -28.12 4.98
CA PRO A 45 10.14 -28.26 4.96
C PRO A 45 10.79 -26.88 4.90
N ALA A 46 11.61 -26.57 5.90
CA ALA A 46 12.33 -25.31 5.98
C ALA A 46 13.21 -25.14 4.73
N PHE A 47 13.20 -23.95 4.15
CA PHE A 47 14.24 -23.58 3.20
C PHE A 47 15.61 -23.73 3.88
N SER A 48 16.62 -24.26 3.19
CA SER A 48 17.94 -24.49 3.78
C SER A 48 18.62 -23.22 4.31
N ARG A 49 18.13 -22.04 3.88
CA ARG A 49 18.28 -20.73 4.52
C ARG A 49 16.99 -19.92 4.32
N PRO A 50 16.61 -19.01 5.23
CA PRO A 50 15.53 -18.06 4.97
C PRO A 50 15.75 -17.25 3.67
N PRO A 51 14.70 -16.87 2.93
CA PRO A 51 14.83 -16.14 1.68
C PRO A 51 15.11 -14.65 1.90
N HIS A 52 15.81 -14.00 0.98
CA HIS A 52 15.84 -12.54 0.94
C HIS A 52 14.45 -12.02 0.53
N ILE A 53 14.02 -10.91 1.12
CA ILE A 53 12.68 -10.34 0.92
C ILE A 53 12.83 -8.93 0.32
N PHE A 54 12.26 -8.72 -0.86
CA PHE A 54 12.22 -7.42 -1.52
C PHE A 54 10.77 -7.00 -1.69
N PHE A 55 10.33 -6.01 -0.92
CA PHE A 55 8.98 -5.48 -1.02
C PHE A 55 9.01 -4.15 -1.77
N ILE A 56 8.56 -4.16 -3.03
CA ILE A 56 8.47 -2.98 -3.88
C ILE A 56 7.05 -2.44 -3.78
N LEU A 57 6.92 -1.22 -3.25
CA LEU A 57 5.65 -0.50 -3.13
C LEU A 57 5.69 0.76 -4.00
N THR A 58 4.77 0.87 -4.96
CA THR A 58 4.54 2.08 -5.74
C THR A 58 3.42 2.93 -5.16
N ASP A 59 3.43 4.22 -5.48
CA ASP A 59 2.56 5.25 -4.89
C ASP A 59 1.61 5.77 -5.99
N ASP A 60 0.29 5.69 -5.79
CA ASP A 60 -0.73 6.08 -6.78
C ASP A 60 -0.68 5.33 -8.13
N GLN A 61 -0.20 4.09 -8.17
CA GLN A 61 -0.21 3.30 -9.41
C GLN A 61 -1.56 2.60 -9.61
N GLY A 62 -2.33 3.03 -10.61
CA GLY A 62 -3.69 2.55 -10.83
C GLY A 62 -3.79 1.16 -11.45
N TYR A 63 -5.01 0.61 -11.38
CA TYR A 63 -5.28 -0.75 -11.86
C TYR A 63 -4.97 -0.93 -13.36
N HIS A 64 -5.12 0.11 -14.17
CA HIS A 64 -4.88 0.11 -15.61
C HIS A 64 -3.52 0.74 -15.99
N ASP A 65 -2.55 0.71 -15.09
CA ASP A 65 -1.24 1.38 -15.26
C ASP A 65 -0.08 0.37 -15.36
N VAL A 66 -0.40 -0.85 -15.82
CA VAL A 66 0.50 -1.97 -16.11
C VAL A 66 0.06 -2.70 -17.39
N GLY A 67 1.01 -3.18 -18.20
CA GLY A 67 0.74 -3.76 -19.50
C GLY A 67 -0.07 -5.06 -19.42
N TYR A 68 0.14 -5.85 -18.35
CA TYR A 68 -0.65 -7.06 -18.08
C TYR A 68 -2.13 -6.82 -17.72
N HIS A 69 -2.57 -5.57 -17.59
CA HIS A 69 -3.99 -5.15 -17.52
C HIS A 69 -4.44 -4.34 -18.77
N GLY A 70 -3.67 -4.37 -19.87
CA GLY A 70 -4.01 -3.73 -21.13
C GLY A 70 -3.73 -2.23 -21.19
N SER A 71 -2.83 -1.73 -20.33
CA SER A 71 -2.47 -0.30 -20.26
C SER A 71 -1.90 0.27 -21.57
N ASP A 72 -2.11 1.56 -21.78
CA ASP A 72 -1.41 2.39 -22.76
C ASP A 72 0.05 2.73 -22.33
N ILE A 73 0.45 2.34 -21.12
CA ILE A 73 1.79 2.52 -20.55
C ILE A 73 2.62 1.25 -20.70
N GLN A 74 3.88 1.38 -21.14
CA GLN A 74 4.80 0.26 -21.34
C GLN A 74 5.51 -0.10 -20.03
N THR A 75 5.24 -1.31 -19.50
CA THR A 75 5.87 -1.84 -18.27
C THR A 75 6.47 -3.24 -18.48
N PRO A 76 7.36 -3.41 -19.48
CA PRO A 76 7.81 -4.74 -19.93
C PRO A 76 8.54 -5.55 -18.85
N THR A 77 9.13 -4.89 -17.84
CA THR A 77 9.78 -5.58 -16.72
C THR A 77 8.75 -6.09 -15.72
N LEU A 78 7.77 -5.25 -15.34
CA LEU A 78 6.67 -5.67 -14.47
C LEU A 78 5.85 -6.78 -15.11
N ASP A 79 5.49 -6.62 -16.39
CA ASP A 79 4.75 -7.61 -17.17
C ASP A 79 5.46 -8.96 -17.19
N ARG A 80 6.78 -8.96 -17.41
CA ARG A 80 7.61 -10.17 -17.38
C ARG A 80 7.65 -10.80 -15.99
N LEU A 81 7.92 -10.03 -14.93
CA LEU A 81 8.03 -10.56 -13.56
C LEU A 81 6.69 -11.15 -13.09
N ALA A 82 5.59 -10.48 -13.42
CA ALA A 82 4.22 -10.91 -13.20
C ALA A 82 3.90 -12.22 -13.95
N ALA A 83 4.24 -12.32 -15.23
CA ALA A 83 4.03 -13.50 -16.06
C ALA A 83 4.91 -14.71 -15.66
N GLU A 84 6.14 -14.47 -15.18
CA GLU A 84 7.03 -15.52 -14.66
C GLU A 84 6.67 -15.94 -13.22
N GLY A 85 5.94 -15.09 -12.48
CA GLY A 85 5.55 -15.27 -11.07
C GLY A 85 4.09 -15.65 -10.88
N VAL A 86 3.42 -15.00 -9.93
CA VAL A 86 1.99 -15.14 -9.63
C VAL A 86 1.35 -13.74 -9.56
N LYS A 87 0.40 -13.46 -10.46
CA LYS A 87 -0.42 -12.23 -10.42
C LYS A 87 -1.49 -12.33 -9.36
N LEU A 88 -1.78 -11.25 -8.65
CA LEU A 88 -2.78 -11.20 -7.59
C LEU A 88 -4.00 -10.40 -8.09
N GLU A 89 -4.98 -11.10 -8.66
CA GLU A 89 -6.15 -10.49 -9.32
C GLU A 89 -7.29 -10.14 -8.35
N ASN A 90 -7.25 -10.66 -7.12
CA ASN A 90 -8.24 -10.43 -6.05
C ASN A 90 -7.53 -9.89 -4.79
N TYR A 91 -6.69 -8.88 -5.01
CA TYR A 91 -5.80 -8.28 -4.02
C TYR A 91 -6.24 -6.87 -3.64
N TYR A 92 -6.27 -6.61 -2.33
CA TYR A 92 -6.81 -5.38 -1.77
C TYR A 92 -5.80 -4.64 -0.91
N ILE A 93 -5.85 -3.32 -1.05
CA ILE A 93 -5.08 -2.32 -0.33
C ILE A 93 -6.04 -1.28 0.27
N GLN A 94 -5.53 -0.24 0.93
CA GLN A 94 -6.33 0.87 1.43
C GLN A 94 -6.33 2.05 0.47
N PRO A 95 -7.39 2.88 0.42
CA PRO A 95 -7.57 3.84 -0.68
C PRO A 95 -6.64 5.06 -0.64
N ILE A 96 -5.77 5.16 0.36
CA ILE A 96 -4.81 6.25 0.58
C ILE A 96 -3.56 5.74 1.32
N CYS A 97 -2.45 6.44 1.11
CA CYS A 97 -1.09 6.02 1.45
C CYS A 97 -0.84 5.63 2.92
N THR A 98 -1.11 6.52 3.89
CA THR A 98 -0.78 6.26 5.31
C THR A 98 -1.50 5.01 5.83
N PRO A 99 -2.82 4.84 5.62
CA PRO A 99 -3.49 3.57 5.84
C PRO A 99 -2.76 2.34 5.28
N SER A 100 -2.55 2.24 3.97
CA SER A 100 -1.90 1.05 3.37
C SER A 100 -0.53 0.77 3.97
N ARG A 101 0.29 1.80 4.12
CA ARG A 101 1.65 1.69 4.69
C ARG A 101 1.59 1.26 6.16
N SER A 102 0.61 1.73 6.94
CA SER A 102 0.44 1.32 8.34
C SER A 102 0.04 -0.15 8.45
N GLN A 103 -0.87 -0.59 7.57
CA GLN A 103 -1.38 -1.96 7.51
C GLN A 103 -0.33 -2.96 7.03
N LEU A 104 0.51 -2.57 6.05
CA LEU A 104 1.68 -3.34 5.61
C LEU A 104 2.69 -3.54 6.75
N ILE A 105 2.99 -2.46 7.48
CA ILE A 105 4.05 -2.42 8.50
C ILE A 105 3.61 -3.07 9.82
N THR A 106 2.30 -3.20 10.10
CA THR A 106 1.79 -3.80 11.35
C THR A 106 1.00 -5.09 11.16
N GLY A 107 0.46 -5.36 9.97
CA GLY A 107 -0.49 -6.45 9.75
C GLY A 107 -1.87 -6.21 10.36
N ARG A 108 -2.22 -4.95 10.69
CA ARG A 108 -3.46 -4.58 11.41
C ARG A 108 -4.26 -3.49 10.70
N TYR A 109 -5.58 -3.53 10.81
CA TYR A 109 -6.50 -2.54 10.28
C TYR A 109 -6.35 -1.17 10.96
N GLN A 110 -6.74 -0.08 10.28
CA GLN A 110 -6.66 1.26 10.89
C GLN A 110 -7.54 1.38 12.14
N ILE A 111 -8.62 0.61 12.21
CA ILE A 111 -9.51 0.57 13.38
C ILE A 111 -8.78 0.14 14.66
N HIS A 112 -7.63 -0.53 14.58
CA HIS A 112 -6.82 -0.88 15.76
C HIS A 112 -5.58 -0.01 15.97
N THR A 113 -5.29 0.92 15.06
CA THR A 113 -4.16 1.86 15.16
C THR A 113 -4.59 3.33 15.33
N GLY A 114 -5.88 3.63 15.18
CA GLY A 114 -6.43 4.97 15.28
C GLY A 114 -6.20 5.81 14.02
N LEU A 115 -5.82 5.19 12.90
CA LEU A 115 -5.48 5.88 11.65
C LEU A 115 -6.61 5.81 10.60
N GLN A 116 -7.87 5.66 11.04
CA GLN A 116 -9.01 5.44 10.13
C GLN A 116 -9.25 6.64 9.20
N HIS A 117 -9.04 7.85 9.71
CA HIS A 117 -9.35 9.08 8.99
C HIS A 117 -8.12 9.67 8.31
N SER A 118 -8.21 9.87 7.00
CA SER A 118 -7.23 10.63 6.20
C SER A 118 -5.80 10.07 6.31
N ILE A 119 -4.80 10.92 6.07
CA ILE A 119 -3.35 10.63 6.17
C ILE A 119 -2.72 11.41 7.32
N ILE A 120 -1.52 11.01 7.76
CA ILE A 120 -0.72 11.83 8.68
C ILE A 120 -0.11 13.01 7.90
N ARG A 121 -0.56 14.22 8.21
CA ARG A 121 -0.04 15.46 7.61
C ARG A 121 1.30 15.86 8.24
N PRO A 122 2.20 16.55 7.50
CA PRO A 122 3.53 16.93 7.98
C PRO A 122 3.56 17.64 9.33
N ARG A 123 2.55 18.48 9.64
CA ARG A 123 2.48 19.22 10.91
C ARG A 123 1.65 18.57 12.02
N GLN A 124 1.10 17.38 11.82
CA GLN A 124 0.34 16.70 12.87
C GLN A 124 1.27 16.02 13.88
N PRO A 125 1.07 16.19 15.20
CA PRO A 125 1.77 15.42 16.23
C PRO A 125 1.20 13.99 16.29
N ASN A 126 1.39 13.23 15.21
CA ASN A 126 0.86 11.89 15.04
C ASN A 126 1.88 11.00 14.33
N CYS A 127 1.86 9.72 14.68
CA CYS A 127 2.57 8.67 13.96
C CYS A 127 1.91 7.31 14.22
N LEU A 128 2.37 6.29 13.51
CA LEU A 128 2.04 4.89 13.79
C LEU A 128 2.24 4.64 15.30
N PRO A 129 1.25 4.15 16.06
CA PRO A 129 1.38 4.06 17.52
C PRO A 129 2.64 3.28 17.93
N LEU A 130 3.36 3.79 18.93
CA LEU A 130 4.67 3.24 19.31
C LEU A 130 4.59 1.83 19.91
N ASN A 131 3.41 1.43 20.41
CA ASN A 131 3.15 0.08 20.90
C ASN A 131 2.84 -0.95 19.79
N GLN A 132 2.85 -0.57 18.51
CA GLN A 132 2.69 -1.54 17.41
C GLN A 132 4.06 -2.12 17.02
N ILE A 133 4.22 -3.43 17.20
CA ILE A 133 5.40 -4.19 16.76
C ILE A 133 5.40 -4.24 15.23
N THR A 134 6.45 -3.72 14.61
CA THR A 134 6.52 -3.58 13.15
C THR A 134 7.13 -4.80 12.45
N LEU A 135 6.78 -4.99 11.18
CA LEU A 135 7.35 -6.03 10.31
C LEU A 135 8.89 -6.06 10.32
N PRO A 136 9.62 -4.94 10.08
CA PRO A 136 11.08 -4.94 10.17
C PRO A 136 11.60 -5.27 11.56
N GLN A 137 10.92 -4.93 12.67
CA GLN A 137 11.32 -5.39 14.01
C GLN A 137 11.29 -6.92 14.09
N LYS A 138 10.18 -7.56 13.66
CA LYS A 138 10.07 -9.02 13.65
C LYS A 138 11.03 -9.71 12.67
N LEU A 139 11.33 -9.11 11.52
CA LEU A 139 12.33 -9.65 10.59
C LEU A 139 13.75 -9.53 11.17
N ARG A 140 14.08 -8.44 11.86
CA ARG A 140 15.38 -8.27 12.54
C ARG A 140 15.54 -9.22 13.72
N GLU A 141 14.48 -9.49 14.47
CA GLU A 141 14.45 -10.55 15.50
C GLU A 141 14.70 -11.94 14.88
N ALA A 142 14.24 -12.18 13.65
CA ALA A 142 14.55 -13.37 12.84
C ALA A 142 15.93 -13.31 12.14
N GLY A 143 16.80 -12.35 12.49
CA GLY A 143 18.17 -12.26 12.01
C GLY A 143 18.38 -11.58 10.65
N TYR A 144 17.37 -10.89 10.10
CA TYR A 144 17.51 -10.15 8.85
C TYR A 144 18.23 -8.81 9.04
N SER A 145 19.10 -8.44 8.11
CA SER A 145 19.47 -7.03 7.91
C SER A 145 18.31 -6.30 7.22
N THR A 146 17.91 -5.16 7.77
CA THR A 146 16.69 -4.46 7.36
C THR A 146 16.97 -3.07 6.80
N HIS A 147 16.47 -2.80 5.59
CA HIS A 147 16.71 -1.53 4.91
C HIS A 147 15.39 -0.97 4.36
N MET A 148 15.20 0.34 4.52
CA MET A 148 14.13 1.07 3.85
C MET A 148 14.71 2.09 2.88
N VAL A 149 14.14 2.14 1.68
CA VAL A 149 14.48 3.15 0.67
C VAL A 149 13.19 3.76 0.12
N GLY A 150 13.01 5.08 0.28
CA GLY A 150 11.87 5.85 -0.22
C GLY A 150 10.89 6.32 0.86
N LYS A 151 9.61 6.50 0.49
CA LYS A 151 8.58 7.23 1.25
C LYS A 151 8.09 6.48 2.49
N TRP A 152 8.26 7.09 3.67
CA TRP A 152 7.76 6.58 4.96
C TRP A 152 6.27 6.87 5.18
N HIS A 153 5.91 8.15 5.38
CA HIS A 153 4.52 8.61 5.55
C HIS A 153 3.74 7.98 6.72
N LEU A 154 4.44 7.47 7.74
CA LEU A 154 3.86 6.94 8.99
C LEU A 154 4.11 7.84 10.21
N GLY A 155 4.44 9.11 9.96
CA GLY A 155 4.66 10.16 10.95
C GLY A 155 6.10 10.22 11.46
N PHE A 156 6.51 11.40 11.90
CA PHE A 156 7.91 11.71 12.21
C PHE A 156 8.07 12.81 13.29
N TYR A 157 6.99 13.20 13.98
CA TYR A 157 7.02 14.31 14.96
C TYR A 157 7.93 14.08 16.17
N ARG A 158 8.24 12.82 16.46
CA ARG A 158 9.20 12.32 17.47
C ARG A 158 10.20 11.38 16.81
N LYS A 159 11.38 11.23 17.40
CA LYS A 159 12.43 10.33 16.89
C LYS A 159 11.98 8.87 16.85
N GLU A 160 11.17 8.45 17.82
CA GLU A 160 10.63 7.09 17.94
C GLU A 160 9.68 6.73 16.78
N CYS A 161 9.18 7.72 16.05
CA CYS A 161 8.36 7.52 14.85
C CYS A 161 9.18 7.29 13.57
N LEU A 162 10.50 7.56 13.58
CA LEU A 162 11.37 7.44 12.40
C LEU A 162 11.60 5.96 11.99
N PRO A 163 11.83 5.66 10.70
CA PRO A 163 12.07 4.29 10.22
C PRO A 163 13.20 3.56 10.99
N THR A 164 14.27 4.29 11.32
CA THR A 164 15.43 3.85 12.11
C THR A 164 15.09 3.39 13.53
N ARG A 165 14.03 3.96 14.12
CA ARG A 165 13.50 3.57 15.44
C ARG A 165 12.33 2.60 15.35
N ARG A 166 11.82 2.34 14.13
CA ARG A 166 10.74 1.40 13.82
C ARG A 166 11.22 0.15 13.10
N GLY A 167 12.46 -0.25 13.36
CA GLY A 167 13.00 -1.57 13.04
C GLY A 167 13.93 -1.64 11.85
N PHE A 168 14.05 -0.59 11.03
CA PHE A 168 14.99 -0.57 9.91
C PHE A 168 16.39 -0.17 10.35
N ASP A 169 17.41 -0.95 10.01
CA ASP A 169 18.80 -0.67 10.36
C ASP A 169 19.40 0.47 9.52
N THR A 170 18.91 0.66 8.29
CA THR A 170 19.24 1.85 7.47
C THR A 170 18.01 2.43 6.77
N PHE A 171 17.98 3.75 6.60
CA PHE A 171 16.97 4.48 5.85
C PHE A 171 17.60 5.44 4.84
N LEU A 172 17.04 5.52 3.62
CA LEU A 172 17.23 6.68 2.73
C LEU A 172 15.87 7.04 2.11
N GLY A 173 15.32 8.23 2.39
CA GLY A 173 14.03 8.61 1.82
C GLY A 173 13.36 9.80 2.48
N SER A 174 12.10 10.00 2.12
CA SER A 174 11.23 11.08 2.62
C SER A 174 10.32 10.60 3.76
N LEU A 175 10.07 11.48 4.73
CA LEU A 175 9.24 11.23 5.90
C LEU A 175 7.77 11.60 5.67
N THR A 176 7.50 12.61 4.83
CA THR A 176 6.17 13.13 4.51
C THR A 176 5.43 12.30 3.45
N GLY A 177 4.29 12.82 2.99
CA GLY A 177 3.42 12.15 2.01
C GLY A 177 3.79 12.30 0.54
N ASN A 178 4.65 13.26 0.18
CA ASN A 178 5.11 13.53 -1.19
C ASN A 178 6.24 14.57 -1.16
N VAL A 179 7.10 14.62 -2.17
CA VAL A 179 8.15 15.64 -2.30
C VAL A 179 8.31 16.07 -3.76
N ASP A 180 9.07 17.12 -4.06
CA ASP A 180 9.59 17.32 -5.41
C ASP A 180 10.55 16.16 -5.78
N TYR A 181 10.48 15.64 -7.01
CA TYR A 181 11.29 14.48 -7.41
C TYR A 181 12.79 14.78 -7.57
N TYR A 182 13.20 16.05 -7.56
CA TYR A 182 14.58 16.48 -7.73
C TYR A 182 15.08 17.36 -6.58
N THR A 183 14.26 18.31 -6.10
CA THR A 183 14.65 19.20 -4.99
C THR A 183 14.27 18.63 -3.62
N TYR A 184 13.40 17.61 -3.56
CA TYR A 184 12.89 16.99 -2.34
C TYR A 184 12.09 17.94 -1.42
N ASP A 185 11.64 19.09 -1.93
CA ASP A 185 10.80 20.02 -1.17
C ASP A 185 9.38 19.47 -0.99
N ASN A 186 8.81 19.62 0.21
CA ASN A 186 7.40 19.40 0.52
C ASN A 186 6.78 20.67 1.12
N CYS A 187 5.54 20.98 0.74
CA CYS A 187 4.77 22.08 1.33
C CYS A 187 3.44 21.59 1.94
N ASP A 188 3.14 22.00 3.17
CA ASP A 188 1.87 21.75 3.88
C ASP A 188 0.98 23.00 3.94
N GLY A 189 0.87 23.68 2.79
CA GLY A 189 0.12 24.92 2.59
C GLY A 189 0.98 26.08 2.07
N PRO A 190 0.36 27.24 1.75
CA PRO A 190 1.09 28.41 1.25
C PRO A 190 2.12 28.91 2.26
N GLY A 191 3.38 29.03 1.83
CA GLY A 191 4.49 29.53 2.65
C GLY A 191 5.04 28.55 3.70
N ILE A 192 4.47 27.35 3.84
CA ILE A 192 4.93 26.32 4.79
C ILE A 192 5.58 25.21 3.98
N CYS A 193 6.84 25.42 3.59
CA CYS A 193 7.63 24.51 2.77
C CYS A 193 8.95 24.14 3.45
N GLY A 194 9.47 22.96 3.15
CA GLY A 194 10.77 22.51 3.65
C GLY A 194 11.25 21.26 2.93
N TYR A 195 12.55 21.02 3.03
CA TYR A 195 13.22 19.87 2.44
C TYR A 195 12.87 18.57 3.20
N ASP A 196 12.63 17.47 2.49
CA ASP A 196 12.29 16.17 3.07
C ASP A 196 13.00 15.02 2.35
N LEU A 197 14.30 14.90 2.60
CA LEU A 197 15.07 13.71 2.29
C LEU A 197 16.12 13.46 3.38
N HIS A 198 16.20 12.22 3.86
CA HIS A 198 17.06 11.84 4.98
C HIS A 198 17.90 10.61 4.63
N ASP A 199 19.13 10.55 5.15
CA ASP A 199 19.98 9.37 5.19
C ASP A 199 20.25 9.02 6.67
N GLY A 200 19.71 7.89 7.12
CA GLY A 200 19.52 7.61 8.54
C GLY A 200 18.57 8.64 9.17
N GLU A 201 19.06 9.40 10.15
CA GLU A 201 18.31 10.47 10.84
C GLU A 201 18.77 11.88 10.42
N ASN A 202 19.77 11.98 9.54
CA ASN A 202 20.32 13.25 9.06
C ASN A 202 19.63 13.70 7.78
N VAL A 203 19.54 15.01 7.55
CA VAL A 203 19.01 15.59 6.30
C VAL A 203 20.05 15.47 5.19
N ALA A 204 19.65 14.93 4.03
CA ALA A 204 20.53 14.50 2.94
C ALA A 204 20.64 15.52 1.79
N TRP A 205 20.92 16.78 2.14
CA TRP A 205 20.97 17.93 1.23
C TRP A 205 21.78 17.70 -0.06
N GLU A 206 22.85 16.90 0.02
CA GLU A 206 23.78 16.56 -1.07
C GLU A 206 23.20 15.66 -2.17
N GLN A 207 21.95 15.21 -2.02
CA GLN A 207 21.22 14.44 -3.03
C GLN A 207 20.40 15.32 -3.98
N SER A 208 20.24 16.61 -3.67
CA SER A 208 19.47 17.58 -4.47
C SER A 208 19.88 17.58 -5.96
N GLY A 209 18.89 17.67 -6.84
CA GLY A 209 19.05 17.60 -8.30
C GLY A 209 19.07 16.19 -8.89
N LYS A 210 19.13 15.13 -8.07
CA LYS A 210 19.00 13.73 -8.53
C LYS A 210 17.53 13.34 -8.57
N TYR A 211 17.10 12.58 -9.58
CA TYR A 211 15.72 12.07 -9.66
C TYR A 211 15.48 10.98 -8.61
N SER A 212 14.46 11.14 -7.75
CA SER A 212 14.25 10.30 -6.56
C SER A 212 14.19 8.79 -6.86
N THR A 213 13.46 8.39 -7.91
CA THR A 213 13.39 6.99 -8.40
C THR A 213 14.76 6.40 -8.72
N PHE A 214 15.66 7.19 -9.33
CA PHE A 214 17.01 6.73 -9.67
C PHE A 214 17.94 6.74 -8.45
N LEU A 215 17.83 7.73 -7.57
CA LEU A 215 18.55 7.76 -6.29
C LEU A 215 18.21 6.52 -5.44
N TYR A 216 16.93 6.21 -5.27
CA TYR A 216 16.47 5.04 -4.51
C TYR A 216 16.96 3.74 -5.14
N THR A 217 16.90 3.63 -6.47
CA THR A 217 17.49 2.50 -7.22
C THR A 217 18.98 2.36 -6.96
N GLN A 218 19.74 3.46 -6.95
CA GLN A 218 21.17 3.44 -6.68
C GLN A 218 21.49 3.00 -5.24
N ARG A 219 20.70 3.44 -4.24
CA ARG A 219 20.83 2.99 -2.85
C ARG A 219 20.59 1.48 -2.70
N VAL A 220 19.53 0.94 -3.30
CA VAL A 220 19.26 -0.51 -3.29
C VAL A 220 20.42 -1.27 -3.93
N ARG A 221 20.94 -0.79 -5.07
CA ARG A 221 22.08 -1.41 -5.75
C ARG A 221 23.38 -1.34 -4.93
N LYS A 222 23.58 -0.28 -4.14
CA LYS A 222 24.71 -0.16 -3.20
C LYS A 222 24.60 -1.20 -2.08
N ILE A 223 23.43 -1.31 -1.43
CA ILE A 223 23.17 -2.31 -0.37
C ILE A 223 23.48 -3.72 -0.89
N LEU A 224 22.92 -4.09 -2.06
CA LEU A 224 23.16 -5.40 -2.67
C LEU A 224 24.63 -5.66 -3.03
N ALA A 225 25.41 -4.62 -3.34
CA ALA A 225 26.83 -4.76 -3.67
C ALA A 225 27.74 -4.89 -2.43
N THR A 226 27.28 -4.46 -1.26
CA THR A 226 28.06 -4.47 0.00
C THR A 226 27.60 -5.53 1.00
N HIS A 227 26.35 -5.97 0.93
CA HIS A 227 25.79 -7.00 1.80
C HIS A 227 26.28 -8.40 1.40
N ASN A 228 26.30 -9.34 2.35
CA ASN A 228 26.67 -10.73 2.11
C ASN A 228 25.45 -11.54 1.62
N PRO A 229 25.44 -12.08 0.38
CA PRO A 229 24.29 -12.85 -0.14
C PRO A 229 24.05 -14.19 0.59
N LYS A 230 24.87 -14.57 1.57
CA LYS A 230 24.60 -15.71 2.47
C LYS A 230 23.74 -15.33 3.68
N GLU A 231 23.60 -14.04 3.99
CA GLU A 231 22.86 -13.52 5.14
C GLU A 231 21.49 -12.97 4.70
N PRO A 232 20.40 -13.28 5.43
CA PRO A 232 19.06 -12.88 5.03
C PRO A 232 18.91 -11.35 5.04
N LEU A 233 18.20 -10.84 4.03
CA LEU A 233 18.14 -9.42 3.71
C LEU A 233 16.69 -9.01 3.47
N PHE A 234 16.21 -7.96 4.14
CA PHE A 234 14.93 -7.33 3.86
C PHE A 234 15.14 -5.92 3.33
N ILE A 235 14.63 -5.63 2.13
CA ILE A 235 14.55 -4.26 1.63
C ILE A 235 13.10 -3.90 1.32
N TYR A 236 12.61 -2.87 2.01
CA TYR A 236 11.37 -2.17 1.70
C TYR A 236 11.67 -1.00 0.75
N ILE A 237 11.24 -1.13 -0.50
CA ILE A 237 11.52 -0.20 -1.60
C ILE A 237 10.22 0.56 -1.88
N ALA A 238 10.00 1.63 -1.12
CA ALA A 238 8.79 2.43 -1.12
C ALA A 238 8.93 3.61 -2.09
N PHE A 239 8.86 3.33 -3.39
CA PHE A 239 9.00 4.38 -4.41
C PHE A 239 7.97 5.50 -4.19
N GLN A 240 8.43 6.74 -4.37
CA GLN A 240 7.55 7.89 -4.59
C GLN A 240 6.84 7.79 -5.96
N ALA A 241 7.48 7.15 -6.93
CA ALA A 241 6.87 6.85 -8.22
C ALA A 241 5.57 6.06 -7.99
N VAL A 242 4.42 6.52 -8.47
CA VAL A 242 4.16 7.56 -9.49
C VAL A 242 3.24 8.68 -9.00
N HIS A 243 3.29 8.98 -7.71
CA HIS A 243 2.56 10.06 -7.05
C HIS A 243 2.97 11.44 -7.59
N THR A 244 2.10 12.44 -7.42
CA THR A 244 2.41 13.84 -7.72
C THR A 244 3.58 14.40 -6.88
N PRO A 245 4.28 15.44 -7.37
CA PRO A 245 4.11 16.17 -8.63
C PRO A 245 4.51 15.36 -9.88
N LEU A 246 3.89 15.64 -11.04
CA LEU A 246 4.14 14.88 -12.25
C LEU A 246 5.46 15.28 -12.94
N GLN A 247 6.54 14.64 -12.49
CA GLN A 247 7.92 14.93 -12.87
C GLN A 247 8.67 13.65 -13.24
N SER A 248 9.34 13.68 -14.39
CA SER A 248 10.23 12.62 -14.88
C SER A 248 11.34 13.24 -15.73
N PRO A 249 12.45 12.52 -15.98
CA PRO A 249 13.44 12.95 -16.96
C PRO A 249 12.82 13.07 -18.36
N LYS A 250 13.28 14.06 -19.14
CA LYS A 250 12.61 14.53 -20.37
C LYS A 250 12.56 13.45 -21.46
N GLU A 251 13.59 12.61 -21.53
CA GLU A 251 13.76 11.53 -22.49
C GLU A 251 12.70 10.42 -22.36
N TYR A 252 12.12 10.22 -21.17
CA TYR A 252 11.02 9.27 -20.97
C TYR A 252 9.68 9.83 -21.47
N ILE A 253 9.47 11.14 -21.39
CA ILE A 253 8.25 11.82 -21.87
C ILE A 253 8.13 11.68 -23.40
N TYR A 254 9.25 11.71 -24.11
CA TYR A 254 9.28 11.61 -25.58
C TYR A 254 8.74 10.27 -26.11
N ARG A 255 8.88 9.17 -25.35
CA ARG A 255 8.31 7.84 -25.68
C ARG A 255 6.79 7.91 -25.83
N TYR A 256 6.14 8.80 -25.09
CA TYR A 256 4.69 8.97 -25.03
C TYR A 256 4.18 10.22 -25.76
N ARG A 257 4.96 10.78 -26.70
CA ARG A 257 4.64 12.04 -27.41
C ARG A 257 3.26 12.07 -28.09
N SER A 258 2.72 10.91 -28.48
CA SER A 258 1.39 10.75 -29.09
C SER A 258 0.22 10.80 -28.09
N MET A 259 0.47 10.64 -26.78
CA MET A 259 -0.56 10.76 -25.75
C MET A 259 -0.99 12.22 -25.61
N GLY A 260 -2.19 12.55 -26.09
CA GLY A 260 -2.73 13.91 -26.02
C GLY A 260 -2.80 14.44 -24.59
N ASN A 261 -3.27 13.62 -23.64
CA ASN A 261 -3.39 14.00 -22.25
C ASN A 261 -2.01 14.24 -21.60
N VAL A 262 -1.73 15.49 -21.23
CA VAL A 262 -0.43 15.92 -20.68
C VAL A 262 -0.14 15.28 -19.32
N ALA A 263 -1.16 15.08 -18.47
CA ALA A 263 -0.99 14.44 -17.17
C ALA A 263 -0.67 12.95 -17.34
N ARG A 264 -1.49 12.22 -18.12
CA ARG A 264 -1.27 10.80 -18.46
C ARG A 264 0.10 10.56 -19.09
N ARG A 265 0.53 11.44 -20.01
CA ARG A 265 1.84 11.39 -20.69
C ARG A 265 3.03 11.54 -19.74
N LYS A 266 2.96 12.50 -18.80
CA LYS A 266 4.00 12.66 -17.76
C LYS A 266 4.01 11.48 -16.79
N TYR A 267 2.83 11.04 -16.37
CA TYR A 267 2.64 9.88 -15.51
C TYR A 267 3.18 8.59 -16.14
N ALA A 268 2.89 8.33 -17.42
CA ALA A 268 3.42 7.19 -18.18
C ALA A 268 4.96 7.17 -18.24
N ALA A 269 5.58 8.34 -18.39
CA ALA A 269 7.03 8.48 -18.30
C ALA A 269 7.56 8.11 -16.90
N MET A 270 6.89 8.53 -15.83
CA MET A 270 7.24 8.18 -14.44
C MET A 270 7.11 6.67 -14.17
N VAL A 271 6.02 6.05 -14.63
CA VAL A 271 5.83 4.58 -14.56
C VAL A 271 6.96 3.86 -15.30
N THR A 272 7.37 4.37 -16.46
CA THR A 272 8.46 3.78 -17.26
C THR A 272 9.82 3.92 -16.58
N CYS A 273 10.10 5.04 -15.90
CA CYS A 273 11.29 5.17 -15.06
C CYS A 273 11.31 4.16 -13.91
N MET A 274 10.13 3.85 -13.35
CA MET A 274 9.97 2.88 -12.27
C MET A 274 10.09 1.43 -12.76
N ASP A 275 9.56 1.09 -13.95
CA ASP A 275 9.81 -0.22 -14.59
C ASP A 275 11.32 -0.44 -14.83
N GLU A 276 12.02 0.58 -15.34
CA GLU A 276 13.47 0.52 -15.54
C GLU A 276 14.27 0.46 -14.21
N ALA A 277 13.77 1.09 -13.15
CA ALA A 277 14.30 0.93 -11.80
C ALA A 277 14.18 -0.52 -11.31
N VAL A 278 13.02 -1.15 -11.46
CA VAL A 278 12.78 -2.56 -11.10
C VAL A 278 13.65 -3.51 -11.95
N LYS A 279 13.87 -3.20 -13.23
CA LYS A 279 14.82 -3.92 -14.11
C LYS A 279 16.25 -3.86 -13.56
N ASN A 280 16.69 -2.68 -13.16
CA ASN A 280 18.04 -2.46 -12.63
C ASN A 280 18.23 -3.15 -11.26
N ILE A 281 17.20 -3.17 -10.41
CA ILE A 281 17.21 -3.91 -9.13
C ILE A 281 17.28 -5.41 -9.40
N THR A 282 16.37 -5.98 -10.19
CA THR A 282 16.32 -7.42 -10.46
C THR A 282 17.55 -7.94 -11.22
N TRP A 283 18.15 -7.14 -12.11
CA TRP A 283 19.46 -7.45 -12.70
C TRP A 283 20.56 -7.48 -11.64
N THR A 284 20.55 -6.55 -10.68
CA THR A 284 21.55 -6.49 -9.60
C THR A 284 21.40 -7.68 -8.64
N LEU A 285 20.18 -8.13 -8.35
CA LEU A 285 19.92 -9.38 -7.60
C LEU A 285 20.55 -10.59 -8.27
N LYS A 286 20.47 -10.69 -9.61
CA LYS A 286 21.12 -11.76 -10.38
C LYS A 286 22.63 -11.63 -10.36
N LYS A 287 23.17 -10.42 -10.59
CA LYS A 287 24.61 -10.14 -10.61
C LYS A 287 25.31 -10.56 -9.32
N TYR A 288 24.71 -10.30 -8.15
CA TYR A 288 25.33 -10.57 -6.85
C TYR A 288 24.78 -11.83 -6.15
N GLY A 289 24.06 -12.70 -6.86
CA GLY A 289 23.68 -14.03 -6.36
C GLY A 289 22.51 -14.09 -5.37
N TYR A 290 21.73 -13.00 -5.23
CA TYR A 290 20.54 -12.97 -4.36
C TYR A 290 19.32 -13.67 -4.98
N TYR A 291 19.19 -13.58 -6.30
CA TYR A 291 17.93 -13.81 -7.01
C TYR A 291 17.31 -15.19 -6.77
N ASP A 292 18.13 -16.24 -6.73
CA ASP A 292 17.65 -17.64 -6.64
C ASP A 292 17.00 -17.97 -5.29
N ASN A 293 17.35 -17.23 -4.22
CA ASN A 293 16.75 -17.33 -2.89
C ASN A 293 16.00 -16.05 -2.50
N SER A 294 15.39 -15.35 -3.48
CA SER A 294 14.63 -14.11 -3.24
C SER A 294 13.13 -14.30 -3.39
N VAL A 295 12.35 -13.66 -2.51
CA VAL A 295 10.92 -13.38 -2.68
C VAL A 295 10.76 -11.89 -2.99
N ILE A 296 10.30 -11.59 -4.21
CA ILE A 296 10.04 -10.22 -4.66
C ILE A 296 8.53 -10.03 -4.69
N VAL A 297 8.02 -9.13 -3.86
CA VAL A 297 6.63 -8.68 -3.85
C VAL A 297 6.56 -7.32 -4.53
N PHE A 298 5.64 -7.16 -5.47
CA PHE A 298 5.30 -5.86 -6.06
C PHE A 298 3.85 -5.52 -5.72
N SER A 299 3.61 -4.30 -5.26
CA SER A 299 2.29 -3.79 -4.87
C SER A 299 2.21 -2.30 -5.19
N THR A 300 1.01 -1.78 -5.48
CA THR A 300 0.72 -0.35 -5.23
C THR A 300 0.28 -0.13 -3.77
N ASP A 301 0.32 1.10 -3.27
CA ASP A 301 -0.26 1.46 -1.98
C ASP A 301 -1.73 1.86 -2.06
N ASN A 302 -2.19 2.47 -3.16
CA ASN A 302 -3.60 2.76 -3.39
C ASN A 302 -3.94 2.78 -4.87
N GLY A 303 -5.23 2.69 -5.21
CA GLY A 303 -5.72 2.93 -6.57
C GLY A 303 -5.25 4.29 -7.13
N GLY A 304 -5.21 4.40 -8.46
CA GLY A 304 -4.59 5.53 -9.16
C GLY A 304 -5.37 6.84 -8.99
N GLN A 305 -4.64 7.96 -8.98
CA GLN A 305 -5.24 9.30 -8.99
C GLN A 305 -5.46 9.78 -10.43
N THR A 306 -6.71 9.73 -10.89
CA THR A 306 -7.07 10.00 -12.29
C THR A 306 -6.86 11.45 -12.74
N PHE A 307 -7.05 12.43 -11.85
CA PHE A 307 -6.68 13.83 -12.12
C PHE A 307 -5.16 14.06 -12.19
N SER A 308 -4.36 13.05 -11.84
CA SER A 308 -2.90 13.06 -11.92
C SER A 308 -2.37 12.06 -12.94
N GLY A 309 -3.23 11.59 -13.84
CA GLY A 309 -2.83 10.72 -14.96
C GLY A 309 -2.79 9.23 -14.64
N GLY A 310 -3.12 8.77 -13.42
CA GLY A 310 -3.38 7.36 -13.16
C GLY A 310 -4.69 6.86 -13.78
N SER A 311 -4.87 5.56 -13.92
CA SER A 311 -6.13 4.98 -14.40
C SER A 311 -6.46 3.68 -13.69
N ASN A 312 -7.73 3.49 -13.34
CA ASN A 312 -8.23 2.28 -12.70
C ASN A 312 -9.19 1.50 -13.60
N TRP A 313 -9.29 1.89 -14.88
CA TRP A 313 -10.26 1.31 -15.81
C TRP A 313 -10.11 -0.22 -15.93
N PRO A 314 -11.21 -1.00 -15.99
CA PRO A 314 -12.62 -0.60 -15.93
C PRO A 314 -13.26 -0.62 -14.52
N LEU A 315 -12.46 -0.51 -13.44
CA LEU A 315 -12.98 -0.40 -12.07
C LEU A 315 -13.62 0.98 -11.81
N ARG A 316 -14.60 1.02 -10.89
CA ARG A 316 -15.30 2.25 -10.46
C ARG A 316 -14.39 3.08 -9.53
N GLY A 317 -14.43 4.41 -9.63
CA GLY A 317 -13.76 5.30 -8.70
C GLY A 317 -12.23 5.36 -8.82
N ARG A 318 -11.57 5.84 -7.74
CA ARG A 318 -10.14 6.24 -7.73
C ARG A 318 -9.53 6.32 -6.34
N LYS A 319 -8.26 6.74 -6.23
CA LYS A 319 -7.62 7.12 -4.96
C LYS A 319 -8.56 7.93 -4.06
N GLY A 320 -8.66 7.52 -2.79
CA GLY A 320 -9.48 8.15 -1.76
C GLY A 320 -10.95 7.71 -1.75
N THR A 321 -11.31 6.66 -2.49
CA THR A 321 -12.69 6.15 -2.57
C THR A 321 -12.75 4.67 -2.21
N TYR A 322 -13.87 4.18 -1.68
CA TYR A 322 -14.04 2.79 -1.24
C TYR A 322 -14.52 1.85 -2.36
N TRP A 323 -14.76 2.39 -3.57
CA TRP A 323 -14.95 1.66 -4.82
C TRP A 323 -13.71 0.82 -5.19
N GLU A 324 -13.87 -0.21 -6.02
CA GLU A 324 -12.79 -1.13 -6.42
C GLU A 324 -11.58 -0.37 -7.01
N GLY A 325 -11.80 0.70 -7.78
CA GLY A 325 -10.71 1.53 -8.33
C GLY A 325 -9.95 2.37 -7.30
N GLY A 326 -10.38 2.38 -6.04
CA GLY A 326 -9.62 2.90 -4.90
C GLY A 326 -8.94 1.80 -4.07
N VAL A 327 -9.61 0.66 -3.87
CA VAL A 327 -9.18 -0.39 -2.91
C VAL A 327 -8.61 -1.68 -3.52
N ARG A 328 -8.81 -1.96 -4.81
CA ARG A 328 -8.26 -3.14 -5.49
C ARG A 328 -6.93 -2.79 -6.14
N GLY A 329 -5.85 -3.36 -5.61
CA GLY A 329 -4.49 -3.02 -6.00
C GLY A 329 -3.98 -3.85 -7.17
N ILE A 330 -3.06 -3.28 -7.96
CA ILE A 330 -2.14 -4.11 -8.74
C ILE A 330 -1.17 -4.83 -7.79
N GLY A 331 -0.81 -6.07 -8.11
CA GLY A 331 0.20 -6.80 -7.35
C GLY A 331 0.60 -8.13 -7.97
N PHE A 332 1.85 -8.52 -7.75
CA PHE A 332 2.37 -9.83 -8.10
C PHE A 332 3.46 -10.27 -7.12
N VAL A 333 3.69 -11.58 -7.05
CA VAL A 333 4.86 -12.15 -6.38
C VAL A 333 5.71 -12.88 -7.40
N HIS A 334 6.99 -12.53 -7.44
CA HIS A 334 7.99 -13.16 -8.28
C HIS A 334 9.07 -13.80 -7.41
N SER A 335 9.26 -15.11 -7.53
CA SER A 335 10.28 -15.83 -6.78
C SER A 335 10.62 -17.16 -7.46
N PRO A 336 11.90 -17.54 -7.54
CA PRO A 336 12.30 -18.90 -7.89
C PRO A 336 11.75 -19.97 -6.93
N LEU A 337 11.38 -19.60 -5.70
CA LEU A 337 10.88 -20.48 -4.63
C LEU A 337 9.36 -20.79 -4.70
N ILE A 338 8.62 -20.15 -5.62
CA ILE A 338 7.20 -20.45 -5.84
C ILE A 338 7.06 -21.84 -6.48
N LYS A 339 6.22 -22.72 -5.91
CA LYS A 339 6.00 -24.08 -6.44
C LYS A 339 5.16 -24.09 -7.72
N ARG A 340 4.13 -23.24 -7.82
CA ARG A 340 3.22 -23.12 -8.97
C ARG A 340 3.24 -21.71 -9.56
N LYS A 341 4.23 -21.47 -10.42
CA LYS A 341 4.50 -20.22 -11.15
C LYS A 341 3.58 -20.05 -12.37
N ARG A 342 3.68 -18.90 -13.04
CA ARG A 342 3.04 -18.56 -14.31
C ARG A 342 1.51 -18.65 -14.28
N ARG A 343 0.90 -18.04 -13.26
CA ARG A 343 -0.56 -18.05 -13.08
C ARG A 343 -1.10 -16.73 -12.54
N ALA A 344 -2.39 -16.52 -12.75
CA ALA A 344 -3.19 -15.58 -11.98
C ALA A 344 -3.76 -16.26 -10.73
N SER A 345 -3.82 -15.54 -9.62
CA SER A 345 -4.47 -15.95 -8.38
C SER A 345 -5.70 -15.08 -8.14
N ARG A 346 -6.87 -15.72 -8.02
CA ARG A 346 -8.13 -15.06 -7.61
C ARG A 346 -8.48 -15.28 -6.13
N ALA A 347 -7.57 -15.90 -5.38
CA ALA A 347 -7.67 -16.05 -3.94
C ALA A 347 -7.65 -14.66 -3.27
N LEU A 348 -8.55 -14.44 -2.29
CA LEU A 348 -8.71 -13.16 -1.62
C LEU A 348 -7.50 -12.85 -0.72
N ILE A 349 -6.80 -11.75 -1.00
CA ILE A 349 -5.59 -11.33 -0.27
C ILE A 349 -5.69 -9.83 0.05
N HIS A 350 -5.20 -9.42 1.22
CA HIS A 350 -5.15 -8.04 1.67
C HIS A 350 -3.73 -7.62 2.07
N ILE A 351 -3.40 -6.33 2.04
CA ILE A 351 -2.06 -5.83 2.37
C ILE A 351 -1.59 -6.18 3.81
N THR A 352 -2.51 -6.45 4.74
CA THR A 352 -2.17 -6.95 6.10
C THR A 352 -1.58 -8.35 6.08
N ASP A 353 -1.92 -9.18 5.09
CA ASP A 353 -1.45 -10.57 4.99
C ASP A 353 0.07 -10.64 4.81
N TRP A 354 0.69 -9.58 4.27
CA TRP A 354 2.14 -9.52 4.10
C TRP A 354 2.91 -9.62 5.42
N TYR A 355 2.40 -9.07 6.52
CA TYR A 355 3.11 -9.13 7.81
C TYR A 355 3.34 -10.59 8.27
N PRO A 356 2.30 -11.41 8.54
CA PRO A 356 2.50 -12.79 8.97
C PRO A 356 3.10 -13.66 7.86
N THR A 357 2.82 -13.38 6.58
CA THR A 357 3.41 -14.11 5.44
C THR A 357 4.94 -13.96 5.42
N LEU A 358 5.44 -12.73 5.54
CA LEU A 358 6.88 -12.44 5.46
C LEU A 358 7.62 -12.84 6.74
N VAL A 359 7.00 -12.65 7.92
CA VAL A 359 7.56 -13.17 9.18
C VAL A 359 7.64 -14.70 9.18
N THR A 360 6.61 -15.40 8.66
CA THR A 360 6.67 -16.87 8.54
C THR A 360 7.74 -17.33 7.54
N LEU A 361 7.90 -16.63 6.41
CA LEU A 361 8.97 -16.92 5.44
C LEU A 361 10.37 -16.74 6.03
N ALA A 362 10.53 -15.77 6.93
CA ALA A 362 11.75 -15.54 7.69
C ALA A 362 12.02 -16.60 8.79
N GLY A 363 11.07 -17.50 9.06
CA GLY A 363 11.14 -18.43 10.20
C GLY A 363 10.86 -17.77 11.55
N GLY A 364 10.35 -16.53 11.57
CA GLY A 364 10.00 -15.81 12.78
C GLY A 364 8.66 -16.24 13.39
N ASN A 365 8.48 -16.00 14.69
CA ASN A 365 7.24 -16.30 15.41
C ASN A 365 6.21 -15.17 15.25
N VAL A 366 5.04 -15.50 14.68
CA VAL A 366 3.89 -14.58 14.57
C VAL A 366 3.01 -14.56 15.82
N SER A 367 3.12 -15.57 16.70
CA SER A 367 2.23 -15.75 17.86
C SER A 367 2.42 -14.70 18.96
N GLU A 368 3.48 -13.90 18.89
CA GLU A 368 3.74 -12.77 19.80
C GLU A 368 3.12 -11.46 19.31
N ALA A 369 2.55 -11.44 18.11
CA ALA A 369 1.80 -10.31 17.57
C ALA A 369 0.30 -10.56 17.77
N ASP A 370 -0.16 -10.48 19.02
CA ASP A 370 -1.58 -10.63 19.36
C ASP A 370 -2.45 -9.62 18.58
N GLY A 371 -3.56 -10.12 18.02
CA GLY A 371 -4.54 -9.28 17.32
C GLY A 371 -4.09 -8.77 15.94
N LEU A 372 -3.31 -9.55 15.19
CA LEU A 372 -3.13 -9.36 13.75
C LEU A 372 -4.45 -9.56 12.99
N ASP A 373 -4.68 -8.73 11.96
CA ASP A 373 -5.80 -8.86 11.02
C ASP A 373 -5.37 -9.53 9.70
N GLY A 374 -4.09 -9.84 9.55
CA GLY A 374 -3.50 -10.53 8.42
C GLY A 374 -3.37 -12.05 8.61
N TYR A 375 -3.30 -12.79 7.51
CA TYR A 375 -3.09 -14.23 7.47
C TYR A 375 -1.81 -14.57 6.70
N ASN A 376 -1.16 -15.69 7.03
CA ASN A 376 -0.08 -16.22 6.19
C ASN A 376 -0.65 -16.80 4.88
N VAL A 377 -0.47 -16.08 3.77
CA VAL A 377 -0.94 -16.46 2.44
C VAL A 377 0.17 -17.06 1.56
N TRP A 378 1.35 -17.38 2.10
CA TRP A 378 2.41 -18.04 1.30
C TRP A 378 1.96 -19.37 0.68
N PRO A 379 1.21 -20.27 1.36
CA PRO A 379 0.70 -21.48 0.71
C PRO A 379 -0.28 -21.16 -0.44
N THR A 380 -1.13 -20.15 -0.27
CA THR A 380 -2.08 -19.66 -1.28
C THR A 380 -1.35 -19.11 -2.51
N ILE A 381 -0.23 -18.40 -2.32
CA ILE A 381 0.60 -17.83 -3.39
C ILE A 381 1.51 -18.88 -4.04
N SER A 382 2.25 -19.65 -3.25
CA SER A 382 3.27 -20.59 -3.75
C SER A 382 2.65 -21.88 -4.31
N GLU A 383 1.64 -22.44 -3.65
CA GLU A 383 1.05 -23.75 -3.99
C GLU A 383 -0.31 -23.65 -4.69
N GLY A 384 -0.93 -22.46 -4.69
CA GLY A 384 -2.29 -22.30 -5.21
C GLY A 384 -3.35 -22.99 -4.35
N LYS A 385 -3.10 -23.13 -3.05
CA LYS A 385 -4.11 -23.48 -2.05
C LYS A 385 -5.16 -22.36 -1.94
N GLU A 386 -6.30 -22.66 -1.31
CA GLU A 386 -7.31 -21.67 -0.98
C GLU A 386 -6.73 -20.56 -0.07
N SER A 387 -7.42 -19.41 -0.02
CA SER A 387 -7.02 -18.36 0.94
C SER A 387 -7.54 -18.70 2.33
N PRO A 388 -6.75 -18.54 3.40
CA PRO A 388 -7.28 -18.50 4.76
C PRO A 388 -8.21 -17.29 5.00
N ARG A 389 -8.14 -16.26 4.14
CA ARG A 389 -8.94 -15.05 4.23
C ARG A 389 -10.28 -15.19 3.49
N THR A 390 -11.37 -15.02 4.22
CA THR A 390 -12.75 -15.02 3.70
C THR A 390 -13.42 -13.63 3.75
N GLU A 391 -12.90 -12.70 4.55
CA GLU A 391 -13.40 -11.33 4.67
C GLU A 391 -12.28 -10.27 4.73
N ILE A 392 -12.61 -9.03 4.39
CA ILE A 392 -11.77 -7.84 4.47
C ILE A 392 -12.64 -6.68 4.95
N LEU A 393 -12.35 -6.14 6.13
CA LEU A 393 -12.75 -4.77 6.42
C LEU A 393 -11.87 -3.82 5.58
N HIS A 394 -12.48 -2.99 4.73
CA HIS A 394 -11.72 -1.93 4.08
C HIS A 394 -11.43 -0.84 5.12
N ASN A 395 -12.46 -0.16 5.63
CA ASN A 395 -12.31 0.81 6.73
C ASN A 395 -13.66 1.15 7.37
N ILE A 396 -13.62 1.82 8.53
CA ILE A 396 -14.75 2.53 9.16
C ILE A 396 -14.24 3.92 9.53
N ASP A 397 -14.66 4.96 8.78
CA ASP A 397 -14.30 6.35 9.07
C ASP A 397 -15.54 7.14 9.56
N PRO A 398 -15.68 7.37 10.88
CA PRO A 398 -16.76 8.17 11.45
C PRO A 398 -16.53 9.68 11.33
N LEU A 399 -15.36 10.14 10.86
CA LEU A 399 -15.02 11.56 10.69
C LEU A 399 -15.10 12.04 9.24
N TYR A 400 -15.32 11.14 8.27
CA TYR A 400 -15.62 11.53 6.89
C TYR A 400 -16.97 12.26 6.81
N ASN A 401 -17.21 12.98 5.71
CA ASN A 401 -18.48 13.64 5.46
C ASN A 401 -19.65 12.66 5.61
N HIS A 402 -20.54 12.90 6.57
CA HIS A 402 -21.72 12.07 6.77
C HIS A 402 -22.62 12.11 5.53
N ALA A 403 -23.03 10.94 5.03
CA ALA A 403 -24.02 10.88 3.96
C ALA A 403 -25.33 11.52 4.44
N LYS A 404 -25.78 12.54 3.70
CA LYS A 404 -26.92 13.41 4.07
C LYS A 404 -28.22 12.65 4.38
N TYR A 405 -28.38 11.46 3.81
CA TYR A 405 -29.58 10.62 3.94
C TYR A 405 -29.29 9.26 4.59
N GLY A 406 -28.09 9.07 5.15
CA GLY A 406 -27.80 7.91 5.98
C GLY A 406 -28.44 8.04 7.36
N SER A 407 -28.85 6.90 7.94
CA SER A 407 -29.51 6.88 9.24
C SER A 407 -29.32 5.53 9.94
N LEU A 408 -29.68 5.47 11.22
CA LEU A 408 -29.75 4.21 11.97
C LEU A 408 -30.95 3.35 11.52
N GLU A 409 -32.03 3.98 11.06
CA GLU A 409 -33.23 3.31 10.55
C GLU A 409 -32.94 2.57 9.23
N ASN A 410 -32.25 3.23 8.30
CA ASN A 410 -31.81 2.64 7.04
C ASN A 410 -30.83 1.47 7.24
N GLY A 411 -30.12 1.45 8.37
CA GLY A 411 -29.28 0.33 8.80
C GLY A 411 -29.97 -0.60 9.79
N PHE A 412 -31.28 -0.83 9.64
CA PHE A 412 -32.11 -1.78 10.40
C PHE A 412 -32.05 -1.62 11.93
N GLY A 413 -31.79 -0.42 12.43
CA GLY A 413 -31.62 -0.14 13.86
C GLY A 413 -30.26 -0.55 14.45
N ILE A 414 -29.36 -1.12 13.64
CA ILE A 414 -28.09 -1.72 14.11
C ILE A 414 -26.84 -0.95 13.67
N TRP A 415 -26.88 -0.26 12.53
CA TRP A 415 -25.75 0.50 11.99
C TRP A 415 -26.21 1.88 11.50
N ASN A 416 -25.42 2.93 11.73
CA ASN A 416 -25.71 4.24 11.16
C ASN A 416 -25.13 4.32 9.75
N THR A 417 -25.97 4.21 8.72
CA THR A 417 -25.54 4.22 7.30
C THR A 417 -24.99 5.59 6.85
N ALA A 418 -25.01 6.62 7.69
CA ALA A 418 -24.31 7.87 7.43
C ALA A 418 -22.78 7.77 7.61
N VAL A 419 -22.28 6.73 8.30
CA VAL A 419 -20.84 6.48 8.51
C VAL A 419 -20.24 5.89 7.24
N GLN A 420 -19.10 6.46 6.80
CA GLN A 420 -18.35 5.92 5.67
C GLN A 420 -17.69 4.60 6.09
N ALA A 421 -18.13 3.49 5.50
CA ALA A 421 -17.54 2.17 5.73
C ALA A 421 -17.59 1.31 4.48
N SER A 422 -16.71 0.32 4.40
CA SER A 422 -16.74 -0.69 3.33
C SER A 422 -16.17 -2.02 3.83
N LEU A 423 -16.81 -3.11 3.42
CA LEU A 423 -16.55 -4.47 3.87
C LEU A 423 -16.75 -5.44 2.72
N ARG A 424 -15.84 -6.41 2.56
CA ARG A 424 -15.95 -7.53 1.62
C ARG A 424 -16.03 -8.84 2.40
N VAL A 425 -17.02 -9.69 2.12
CA VAL A 425 -17.16 -11.05 2.70
C VAL A 425 -17.55 -12.02 1.58
N GLY A 426 -16.71 -13.02 1.32
CA GLY A 426 -16.90 -13.95 0.20
C GLY A 426 -16.99 -13.19 -1.14
N ASP A 427 -18.11 -13.31 -1.84
CA ASP A 427 -18.37 -12.60 -3.09
C ASP A 427 -18.95 -11.18 -2.90
N TRP A 428 -19.48 -10.88 -1.71
CA TRP A 428 -20.29 -9.69 -1.45
C TRP A 428 -19.48 -8.53 -0.88
N LYS A 429 -19.63 -7.34 -1.46
CA LYS A 429 -19.09 -6.09 -0.95
C LYS A 429 -20.20 -5.14 -0.56
N LEU A 430 -20.18 -4.67 0.68
CA LEU A 430 -21.06 -3.65 1.22
C LEU A 430 -20.31 -2.32 1.30
N LEU A 431 -20.96 -1.22 0.92
CA LEU A 431 -20.49 0.13 1.21
C LEU A 431 -21.59 0.91 1.96
N THR A 432 -21.22 1.74 2.94
CA THR A 432 -22.13 2.70 3.59
C THR A 432 -21.53 4.11 3.64
N GLY A 433 -22.38 5.11 3.86
CA GLY A 433 -21.98 6.51 3.97
C GLY A 433 -21.78 7.15 2.60
N ASP A 434 -20.73 7.96 2.45
CA ASP A 434 -20.28 8.51 1.17
C ASP A 434 -19.01 7.75 0.75
N PRO A 435 -19.07 6.76 -0.17
CA PRO A 435 -17.90 6.00 -0.60
C PRO A 435 -16.85 6.83 -1.36
N GLY A 436 -17.13 8.11 -1.64
CA GLY A 436 -16.33 8.98 -2.47
C GLY A 436 -16.70 8.92 -3.96
N TYR A 437 -15.95 9.65 -4.77
CA TYR A 437 -16.22 9.88 -6.20
C TYR A 437 -16.39 8.59 -7.02
N SER A 438 -17.55 8.43 -7.67
CA SER A 438 -18.08 7.15 -8.13
C SER A 438 -18.11 6.95 -9.66
N ASP A 439 -17.58 7.87 -10.46
CA ASP A 439 -17.50 7.73 -11.93
C ASP A 439 -16.55 6.58 -12.33
N TRP A 440 -16.85 5.92 -13.46
CA TRP A 440 -15.86 5.14 -14.20
C TRP A 440 -15.13 6.07 -15.17
N ILE A 441 -13.80 6.03 -15.14
CA ILE A 441 -12.95 6.98 -15.85
C ILE A 441 -12.10 6.21 -16.85
N PRO A 442 -12.43 6.25 -18.15
CA PRO A 442 -11.60 5.60 -19.17
C PRO A 442 -10.20 6.21 -19.26
N PRO A 443 -9.23 5.48 -19.84
CA PRO A 443 -7.87 5.99 -20.03
C PRO A 443 -7.87 7.28 -20.87
N GLN A 444 -6.90 8.17 -20.59
CA GLN A 444 -6.72 9.48 -21.25
C GLN A 444 -7.88 10.50 -21.09
N THR A 445 -9.08 10.13 -20.61
CA THR A 445 -10.29 11.00 -20.65
C THR A 445 -10.16 12.30 -19.85
N LEU A 446 -9.72 12.24 -18.59
CA LEU A 446 -9.68 13.42 -17.72
C LEU A 446 -8.53 14.37 -18.08
N THR A 447 -8.88 15.48 -18.73
CA THR A 447 -7.96 16.59 -19.05
C THR A 447 -8.26 17.82 -18.20
N ASN A 448 -7.43 18.86 -18.33
CA ASN A 448 -7.68 20.20 -17.78
C ASN A 448 -8.95 20.89 -18.34
N PHE A 449 -9.67 20.28 -19.29
CA PHE A 449 -10.89 20.83 -19.89
C PHE A 449 -12.17 20.18 -19.32
N PRO A 450 -13.09 20.97 -18.73
CA PRO A 450 -14.38 20.48 -18.22
C PRO A 450 -15.23 19.76 -19.28
N GLY A 451 -15.05 20.09 -20.56
CA GLY A 451 -15.78 19.46 -21.66
C GLY A 451 -15.59 17.94 -21.76
N SER A 452 -14.47 17.40 -21.26
CA SER A 452 -14.23 15.96 -21.21
C SER A 452 -15.03 15.23 -20.11
N TRP A 453 -15.53 15.95 -19.10
CA TRP A 453 -16.20 15.38 -17.93
C TRP A 453 -17.66 15.00 -18.20
N TRP A 454 -18.25 15.45 -19.31
CA TRP A 454 -19.61 15.07 -19.73
C TRP A 454 -19.68 13.65 -20.30
N ASN A 455 -18.54 13.12 -20.77
CA ASN A 455 -18.42 11.79 -21.37
C ASN A 455 -18.01 10.69 -20.37
N LEU A 456 -18.03 11.00 -19.06
CA LEU A 456 -17.74 10.02 -18.02
C LEU A 456 -18.94 9.10 -17.82
N GLU A 457 -18.67 7.81 -17.72
CA GLU A 457 -19.69 6.84 -17.35
C GLU A 457 -20.08 7.08 -15.89
N ARG A 458 -21.33 7.52 -15.71
CA ARG A 458 -21.91 7.84 -14.41
C ARG A 458 -23.16 7.01 -14.20
N LEU A 459 -23.20 6.31 -13.07
CA LEU A 459 -24.47 6.06 -12.42
C LEU A 459 -24.80 7.27 -11.56
N THR A 460 -25.82 8.02 -11.96
CA THR A 460 -26.49 8.97 -11.08
C THR A 460 -27.41 8.20 -10.14
N ASP A 461 -26.81 7.30 -9.36
CA ASP A 461 -27.47 6.63 -8.25
C ASP A 461 -28.06 7.73 -7.35
N GLY A 462 -29.34 7.57 -6.98
CA GLY A 462 -30.16 8.70 -6.57
C GLY A 462 -29.56 9.50 -5.41
N ILE A 463 -29.83 10.81 -5.38
CA ILE A 463 -29.33 11.82 -4.42
C ILE A 463 -29.48 11.42 -2.93
N ARG A 464 -30.21 10.33 -2.62
CA ARG A 464 -30.55 9.82 -1.28
C ARG A 464 -29.85 8.51 -0.86
N GLN A 465 -29.00 7.90 -1.68
CA GLN A 465 -28.39 6.61 -1.32
C GLN A 465 -27.34 6.73 -0.21
N SER A 466 -27.25 5.70 0.65
CA SER A 466 -26.28 5.60 1.76
C SER A 466 -25.81 4.17 2.06
N VAL A 467 -26.25 3.20 1.24
CA VAL A 467 -25.92 1.77 1.31
C VAL A 467 -25.84 1.25 -0.12
N TRP A 468 -24.82 0.45 -0.43
CA TRP A 468 -24.68 -0.27 -1.70
C TRP A 468 -24.23 -1.70 -1.41
N LEU A 469 -24.66 -2.66 -2.23
CA LEU A 469 -24.27 -4.06 -2.18
C LEU A 469 -23.93 -4.55 -3.59
N PHE A 470 -22.74 -5.13 -3.77
CA PHE A 470 -22.31 -5.71 -5.04
C PHE A 470 -21.83 -7.14 -4.84
N ASN A 471 -22.13 -8.02 -5.79
CA ASN A 471 -21.43 -9.31 -5.94
C ASN A 471 -20.19 -9.07 -6.81
N ILE A 472 -19.04 -8.82 -6.20
CA ILE A 472 -17.80 -8.42 -6.91
C ILE A 472 -17.19 -9.55 -7.76
N THR A 473 -17.59 -10.80 -7.51
CA THR A 473 -17.13 -11.94 -8.32
C THR A 473 -17.90 -12.02 -9.65
N ALA A 474 -19.18 -11.63 -9.67
CA ALA A 474 -20.00 -11.51 -10.89
C ALA A 474 -19.90 -10.13 -11.55
N ASP A 475 -19.84 -9.06 -10.75
CA ASP A 475 -19.73 -7.65 -11.14
C ASP A 475 -18.49 -7.01 -10.49
N PRO A 476 -17.27 -7.29 -11.00
CA PRO A 476 -16.04 -6.72 -10.47
C PRO A 476 -15.91 -5.20 -10.69
N TYR A 477 -16.90 -4.57 -11.32
CA TYR A 477 -16.89 -3.18 -11.72
C TYR A 477 -17.90 -2.32 -10.97
N GLU A 478 -18.72 -2.89 -10.08
CA GLU A 478 -19.71 -2.20 -9.22
C GLU A 478 -20.79 -1.44 -10.03
N ARG A 479 -21.24 -2.07 -11.13
CA ARG A 479 -22.22 -1.58 -12.11
C ARG A 479 -23.67 -1.78 -11.67
N TYR A 480 -23.97 -2.80 -10.89
CA TYR A 480 -25.33 -3.17 -10.50
C TYR A 480 -25.45 -3.28 -9.00
N ASP A 481 -26.05 -2.26 -8.37
CA ASP A 481 -26.38 -2.33 -6.95
C ASP A 481 -27.51 -3.34 -6.71
N LEU A 482 -27.31 -4.19 -5.71
CA LEU A 482 -28.17 -5.29 -5.31
C LEU A 482 -28.76 -5.08 -3.91
N SER A 483 -28.58 -3.89 -3.31
CA SER A 483 -28.95 -3.61 -1.92
C SER A 483 -30.45 -3.79 -1.63
N ASP A 484 -31.31 -3.25 -2.50
CA ASP A 484 -32.78 -3.41 -2.41
C ASP A 484 -33.25 -4.85 -2.70
N GLN A 485 -32.47 -5.63 -3.47
CA GLN A 485 -32.82 -7.00 -3.87
C GLN A 485 -32.45 -8.05 -2.81
N HIS A 486 -31.43 -7.75 -1.98
CA HIS A 486 -30.90 -8.66 -0.96
C HIS A 486 -30.76 -7.99 0.43
N PRO A 487 -31.87 -7.48 1.02
CA PRO A 487 -31.84 -6.78 2.30
C PRO A 487 -31.38 -7.66 3.47
N ASP A 488 -31.52 -8.98 3.35
CA ASP A 488 -30.99 -9.98 4.27
C ASP A 488 -29.45 -10.03 4.24
N VAL A 489 -28.85 -10.03 3.06
CA VAL A 489 -27.39 -9.96 2.86
C VAL A 489 -26.86 -8.62 3.36
N VAL A 490 -27.52 -7.50 3.03
CA VAL A 490 -27.18 -6.17 3.55
C VAL A 490 -27.16 -6.19 5.08
N LYS A 491 -28.23 -6.69 5.72
CA LYS A 491 -28.31 -6.77 7.19
C LYS A 491 -27.22 -7.65 7.80
N GLY A 492 -26.90 -8.78 7.17
CA GLY A 492 -25.80 -9.65 7.59
C GLY A 492 -24.43 -8.96 7.55
N LEU A 493 -24.15 -8.20 6.50
CA LEU A 493 -22.90 -7.44 6.36
C LEU A 493 -22.84 -6.22 7.28
N LEU A 494 -23.98 -5.56 7.55
CA LEU A 494 -24.07 -4.51 8.58
C LEU A 494 -23.78 -5.06 9.98
N LEU A 495 -24.22 -6.29 10.31
CA LEU A 495 -23.85 -6.96 11.57
C LEU A 495 -22.34 -7.26 11.65
N ARG A 496 -21.68 -7.60 10.54
CA ARG A 496 -20.21 -7.71 10.49
C ARG A 496 -19.53 -6.35 10.72
N LEU A 497 -20.03 -5.26 10.14
CA LEU A 497 -19.53 -3.90 10.44
C LEU A 497 -19.69 -3.54 11.93
N VAL A 498 -20.83 -3.85 12.55
CA VAL A 498 -21.03 -3.68 14.01
C VAL A 498 -19.99 -4.45 14.80
N HIS A 499 -19.73 -5.71 14.46
CA HIS A 499 -18.72 -6.54 15.12
C HIS A 499 -17.30 -5.96 15.00
N TYR A 500 -16.89 -5.54 13.81
CA TYR A 500 -15.60 -4.85 13.63
C TYR A 500 -15.52 -3.57 14.48
N ASN A 501 -16.58 -2.77 14.50
CA ASN A 501 -16.64 -1.51 15.24
C ASN A 501 -16.58 -1.70 16.77
N GLN A 502 -16.97 -2.87 17.31
CA GLN A 502 -16.79 -3.19 18.74
C GLN A 502 -15.31 -3.27 19.14
N THR A 503 -14.41 -3.58 18.19
CA THR A 503 -12.95 -3.64 18.41
C THR A 503 -12.23 -2.33 18.04
N ALA A 504 -12.93 -1.37 17.46
CA ALA A 504 -12.33 -0.14 16.95
C ALA A 504 -11.90 0.80 18.08
N ILE A 505 -10.66 1.27 18.02
CA ILE A 505 -10.16 2.32 18.91
C ILE A 505 -10.49 3.71 18.35
N PRO A 506 -10.58 4.76 19.19
CA PRO A 506 -10.91 6.12 18.74
C PRO A 506 -9.94 6.64 17.67
N VAL A 507 -10.48 7.36 16.69
CA VAL A 507 -9.72 7.98 15.62
C VAL A 507 -8.73 9.02 16.18
N ARG A 508 -7.45 8.88 15.82
CA ARG A 508 -6.35 9.78 16.20
C ARG A 508 -6.05 10.74 15.05
N TYR A 509 -6.75 11.87 15.01
CA TYR A 509 -6.51 12.93 14.02
C TYR A 509 -6.31 14.29 14.71
N PRO A 510 -5.14 14.54 15.34
CA PRO A 510 -4.87 15.79 16.03
C PRO A 510 -4.78 16.98 15.07
N ALA A 511 -4.97 18.19 15.59
CA ALA A 511 -4.73 19.41 14.82
C ALA A 511 -3.23 19.59 14.49
N ALA A 512 -2.94 20.37 13.44
CA ALA A 512 -1.57 20.75 13.11
C ALA A 512 -0.92 21.58 14.24
N ASN A 513 0.34 21.31 14.56
CA ASN A 513 1.11 22.03 15.56
C ASN A 513 2.06 23.03 14.86
N PRO A 514 2.03 24.34 15.20
CA PRO A 514 2.94 25.34 14.61
C PRO A 514 4.43 25.04 14.82
N ARG A 515 4.83 24.31 15.87
CA ARG A 515 6.24 23.92 16.10
C ARG A 515 6.82 23.01 15.03
N ALA A 516 5.96 22.39 14.20
CA ALA A 516 6.36 21.57 13.08
C ALA A 516 6.79 22.38 11.83
N HIS A 517 6.85 23.71 11.89
CA HIS A 517 7.28 24.53 10.76
C HIS A 517 8.77 24.27 10.42
N PRO A 518 9.13 23.99 9.15
CA PRO A 518 10.51 23.64 8.77
C PRO A 518 11.58 24.66 9.16
N ASP A 519 11.24 25.95 9.19
CA ASP A 519 12.13 27.03 9.68
C ASP A 519 12.68 26.79 11.10
N PHE A 520 11.93 26.09 11.96
CA PHE A 520 12.38 25.73 13.32
C PHE A 520 13.32 24.50 13.34
N ASN A 521 13.53 23.86 12.19
CA ASN A 521 14.37 22.69 11.99
C ASN A 521 15.27 22.87 10.74
N GLY A 522 15.87 24.06 10.60
CA GLY A 522 16.88 24.35 9.57
C GLY A 522 16.36 24.33 8.13
N GLY A 523 15.06 24.56 7.92
CA GLY A 523 14.42 24.51 6.60
C GLY A 523 14.03 23.10 6.14
N ALA A 524 14.14 22.08 7.01
CA ALA A 524 13.80 20.70 6.70
C ALA A 524 12.66 20.17 7.57
N TRP A 525 11.88 19.23 7.03
CA TRP A 525 10.96 18.42 7.82
C TRP A 525 11.77 17.44 8.70
N GLY A 526 11.29 17.15 9.90
CA GLY A 526 11.98 16.29 10.88
C GLY A 526 11.29 16.35 12.25
N PRO A 527 11.76 15.63 13.28
CA PRO A 527 11.15 15.66 14.62
C PRO A 527 11.23 17.02 15.32
N TRP A 528 10.15 17.46 15.98
CA TRP A 528 10.07 18.77 16.68
C TRP A 528 9.53 18.71 18.12
N ALA A 529 8.97 17.57 18.54
CA ALA A 529 8.44 17.42 19.89
C ALA A 529 9.58 17.18 20.90
N THR A 530 9.47 17.78 22.09
CA THR A 530 10.44 17.66 23.19
C THR A 530 9.91 16.77 24.32
N GLU A 531 10.79 16.29 25.20
CA GLU A 531 10.44 15.47 26.39
C GLU A 531 9.41 16.15 27.33
N GLU A 532 9.31 17.48 27.28
CA GLU A 532 8.30 18.24 28.02
C GLU A 532 6.89 18.10 27.43
N ASP A 533 6.77 18.01 26.10
CA ASP A 533 5.49 17.77 25.42
C ASP A 533 4.93 16.38 25.78
N GLU A 534 5.79 15.41 26.08
CA GLU A 534 5.39 14.07 26.52
C GLU A 534 4.68 14.08 27.87
N ARG A 535 5.21 14.84 28.83
CA ARG A 535 4.60 15.00 30.16
C ARG A 535 3.24 15.72 30.07
N TRP A 536 3.10 16.67 29.15
CA TRP A 536 1.83 17.38 28.93
C TRP A 536 0.73 16.46 28.36
N GLU A 537 1.05 15.61 27.38
CA GLU A 537 0.08 14.66 26.82
C GLU A 537 -0.34 13.58 27.83
N ILE A 538 0.61 13.01 28.57
CA ILE A 538 0.32 11.99 29.61
C ILE A 538 -0.54 12.58 30.75
N GLY A 539 -0.29 13.83 31.15
CA GLY A 539 -1.01 14.50 32.24
C GLY A 539 -2.50 14.78 31.98
N HIS A 540 -2.91 14.84 30.72
CA HIS A 540 -4.29 15.20 30.32
C HIS A 540 -5.18 14.01 29.90
N GLY A 541 -4.64 12.79 29.84
CA GLY A 541 -5.38 11.57 29.45
C GLY A 541 -6.43 11.07 30.46
N LYS A 542 -6.52 11.62 31.69
CA LYS A 542 -7.57 11.27 32.66
C LYS A 542 -8.73 12.27 32.61
N PRO A 543 -10.00 11.83 32.46
CA PRO A 543 -11.14 12.73 32.38
C PRO A 543 -11.40 13.42 33.74
N LYS A 544 -10.89 14.64 33.91
CA LYS A 544 -11.23 15.47 35.08
C LYS A 544 -12.70 15.88 35.02
N ASN A 545 -13.49 15.27 35.90
CA ASN A 545 -14.92 15.50 36.10
C ASN A 545 -15.20 16.99 36.42
N LYS A 546 -15.43 17.82 35.39
CA LYS A 546 -15.71 19.26 35.56
C LYS A 546 -17.16 19.48 36.02
N LYS A 547 -17.36 19.56 37.34
CA LYS A 547 -18.61 20.09 37.93
C LYS A 547 -18.96 21.43 37.28
N ARG A 548 -20.11 21.50 36.59
CA ARG A 548 -20.65 22.73 35.98
C ARG A 548 -20.87 23.81 37.05
N LYS A 549 -20.03 24.85 37.08
CA LYS A 549 -20.39 26.13 37.75
C LYS A 549 -21.37 26.90 36.87
N LYS A 550 -22.52 27.28 37.43
CA LYS A 550 -23.58 28.06 36.75
C LYS A 550 -23.02 29.43 36.31
N LYS A 551 -23.30 29.85 35.06
CA LYS A 551 -22.94 31.19 34.55
C LYS A 551 -23.83 32.26 35.20
N CYS A 552 -23.23 33.22 35.91
CA CYS A 552 -23.93 34.43 36.35
C CYS A 552 -24.20 35.36 35.15
N LYS A 553 -25.44 35.84 35.00
CA LYS A 553 -25.89 36.64 33.83
C LYS A 553 -25.60 38.14 33.92
N ILE A 554 -25.01 38.66 35.00
CA ILE A 554 -24.91 40.11 35.27
C ILE A 554 -23.56 40.74 34.85
N CYS A 555 -22.50 39.95 34.62
CA CYS A 555 -21.15 40.49 34.38
C CYS A 555 -20.91 41.15 33.00
N LYS A 556 -21.92 41.24 32.11
CA LYS A 556 -21.73 41.78 30.74
C LYS A 556 -21.96 43.29 30.58
N LEU A 557 -22.56 44.00 31.55
CA LEU A 557 -22.83 45.45 31.39
C LEU A 557 -21.63 46.38 31.69
N ARG A 558 -20.66 45.99 32.54
CA ARG A 558 -19.52 46.86 32.90
C ARG A 558 -18.50 47.07 31.77
N SER A 559 -18.45 46.19 30.76
CA SER A 559 -17.51 46.31 29.63
C SER A 559 -17.99 47.27 28.54
N PHE A 560 -19.27 47.61 28.49
CA PHE A 560 -19.86 48.40 27.40
C PHE A 560 -19.66 49.91 27.63
N PHE A 561 -19.92 50.39 28.85
CA PHE A 561 -19.79 51.82 29.21
C PHE A 561 -18.35 52.33 29.26
N LYS A 562 -17.33 51.46 29.35
CA LYS A 562 -15.92 51.89 29.40
C LYS A 562 -15.31 52.20 28.03
N LYS A 563 -16.05 52.02 26.92
CA LYS A 563 -15.57 52.25 25.55
C LYS A 563 -16.18 53.48 24.84
N LEU A 564 -17.04 54.24 25.53
CA LEU A 564 -17.71 55.43 24.96
C LEU A 564 -17.03 56.76 25.31
N ASN A 565 -16.03 56.75 26.20
CA ASN A 565 -15.41 57.96 26.79
C ASN A 565 -13.99 58.28 26.32
N THR A 566 -13.53 57.66 25.22
CA THR A 566 -12.17 57.86 24.64
C THR A 566 -12.21 58.22 23.14
N ARG A 567 -13.30 58.86 22.68
CA ARG A 567 -13.44 59.32 21.28
C ARG A 567 -13.99 60.75 21.13
N LEU A 568 -13.78 61.56 22.16
CA LEU A 568 -13.90 63.02 22.15
C LEU A 568 -12.68 63.57 22.87
N MET A 569 -11.82 64.31 22.15
CA MET A 569 -10.59 65.04 22.53
C MET A 569 -9.45 64.79 21.52
N SER A 570 -9.66 65.24 20.27
CA SER A 570 -8.59 65.51 19.30
C SER A 570 -9.18 66.31 18.14
N ASN A 571 -9.34 67.62 18.33
CA ASN A 571 -9.49 68.64 17.27
C ASN A 571 -9.51 70.04 17.92
N ARG A 572 -8.71 70.97 17.36
CA ARG A 572 -8.39 72.32 17.89
C ARG A 572 -7.49 72.26 19.14
N ILE A 573 -6.44 73.09 19.27
CA ILE A 573 -5.98 74.23 18.43
C ILE A 573 -4.71 73.85 17.69
#